data_AF-A0A926ZSR7-F1
#
_entry.id   AF-A0A926ZSR7-F1
#
_cell.length_a   1.000
_cell.length_b   1.000
_cell.length_c   1.000
_cell.angle_alpha   90.00
_cell.angle_beta   90.00
_cell.angle_gamma   90.00
#
_symmetry.space_group_name_H-M   'P 1'
#
loop_
_entity.id
_entity.type
_entity.pdbx_description
1 polymer ?
#
loop_
_entity_poly.entity_id
_entity_poly.type
_entity_poly.pdbx_seq_one_letter_code
_entity_poly.pdbx_strand_id
1 'polypeptide(L)'
;GIKGSRAQHQEIKDFYSIVNAGIEPDTSLTQLQLQAKAADRDRAQAKKQQMEATAKALALENELFDRRIKELEAQVAFWQQQTQQLRDLDLEDVAWELGLNYDQQRWRGHGHIINIDGPKFYDFAPDQQKGSGGAIDLVMHVNQCNFRQAVVWLHERFGSAEVERAAIAHVKNRAADIIQTEPRSQFAPPVEDKANWSAVEHYLTQKRGILSDCVQILHDQGLVYADQQQNAVFVMRNLDGQRNGAFLRGTRGENNTFKGYEKGTKRRSCWFYFHLGGKANDFTSTAILCKSPIDAISRAMLEYLIRGDVPPERTVYMAIDDIKSLPLERLQKVPNILVAFGNDKSADAAAQRVLELMPQSQIKNSKASDWNQQLLDYGRQLRQQQQQQRQQDDELSL
;
A
#
# COMPACT_ATOMS: atom_id res chain seq x y z
N GLY A 1 -68.20 33.79 -14.21
CA GLY A 1 -66.89 34.17 -13.65
C GLY A 1 -66.19 32.92 -13.11
N ILE A 2 -64.87 33.03 -12.89
CA ILE A 2 -63.85 32.00 -12.64
C ILE A 2 -63.26 31.39 -13.93
N LYS A 3 -62.01 31.76 -14.20
CA LYS A 3 -61.18 31.37 -15.36
C LYS A 3 -60.76 29.91 -15.17
N GLY A 4 -61.34 29.00 -15.98
CA GLY A 4 -61.05 27.56 -15.96
C GLY A 4 -62.25 26.62 -15.76
N SER A 5 -63.47 27.13 -15.62
CA SER A 5 -64.66 26.27 -15.50
C SER A 5 -65.12 25.72 -16.86
N ARG A 6 -65.26 24.40 -16.98
CA ARG A 6 -65.85 23.68 -18.13
C ARG A 6 -67.38 23.56 -18.01
N ALA A 7 -68.05 24.57 -17.48
CA ALA A 7 -69.51 24.63 -17.55
C ALA A 7 -69.89 25.28 -18.89
N GLN A 8 -70.35 24.48 -19.84
CA GLN A 8 -70.87 25.00 -21.10
C GLN A 8 -72.09 25.89 -20.82
N HIS A 9 -72.10 27.09 -21.39
CA HIS A 9 -73.11 28.15 -21.24
C HIS A 9 -74.54 27.77 -21.74
N GLN A 10 -74.83 26.49 -21.97
CA GLN A 10 -76.14 26.01 -22.42
C GLN A 10 -77.11 25.80 -21.24
N GLU A 11 -76.66 25.27 -20.10
CA GLU A 11 -77.56 24.87 -18.99
C GLU A 11 -78.24 26.03 -18.28
N ILE A 12 -77.66 27.24 -18.33
CA ILE A 12 -78.24 28.43 -17.68
C ILE A 12 -79.43 28.96 -18.48
N LYS A 13 -79.43 28.84 -19.81
CA LYS A 13 -80.55 29.30 -20.64
C LYS A 13 -81.79 28.43 -20.50
N ASP A 14 -81.61 27.12 -20.34
CA ASP A 14 -82.73 26.19 -20.13
C ASP A 14 -83.32 26.31 -18.72
N PHE A 15 -82.51 26.63 -17.71
CA PHE A 15 -83.02 26.88 -16.36
C PHE A 15 -83.90 28.15 -16.29
N TYR A 16 -83.51 29.24 -16.96
CA TYR A 16 -84.31 30.47 -16.99
C TYR A 16 -85.54 30.39 -17.91
N SER A 17 -85.57 29.48 -18.90
CA SER A 17 -86.77 29.27 -19.73
C SER A 17 -87.86 28.50 -18.97
N ILE A 18 -87.46 27.53 -18.13
CA ILE A 18 -88.37 26.74 -17.29
C ILE A 18 -88.97 27.58 -16.15
N VAL A 19 -88.17 28.44 -15.52
CA VAL A 19 -88.64 29.33 -14.44
C VAL A 19 -89.62 30.39 -14.93
N ASN A 20 -89.47 30.89 -16.17
CA ASN A 20 -90.37 31.91 -16.74
C ASN A 20 -91.65 31.32 -17.38
N ALA A 21 -91.72 30.02 -17.63
CA ALA A 21 -92.87 29.38 -18.30
C ALA A 21 -93.93 28.82 -17.34
N GLY A 22 -93.71 28.87 -16.01
CA GLY A 22 -94.68 28.39 -15.02
C GLY A 22 -95.00 26.89 -15.13
N ILE A 23 -94.12 26.09 -15.74
CA ILE A 23 -94.27 24.65 -15.85
C ILE A 23 -93.59 24.01 -14.64
N GLU A 24 -94.38 23.50 -13.70
CA GLU A 24 -93.87 22.63 -12.66
C GLU A 24 -93.23 21.39 -13.32
N PRO A 25 -91.98 21.03 -12.98
CA PRO A 25 -91.37 19.84 -13.54
C PRO A 25 -92.10 18.60 -13.01
N ASP A 26 -92.76 17.87 -13.90
CA ASP A 26 -93.32 16.55 -13.65
C ASP A 26 -92.21 15.66 -13.05
N THR A 27 -92.37 15.37 -11.77
CA THR A 27 -91.35 14.78 -10.90
C THR A 27 -91.51 13.27 -10.80
N SER A 28 -91.97 12.61 -11.87
CA SER A 28 -92.08 11.15 -11.92
C SER A 28 -91.16 10.54 -12.98
N LEU A 29 -89.86 10.43 -12.65
CA LEU A 29 -88.93 9.61 -13.44
C LEU A 29 -89.43 8.16 -13.47
N THR A 30 -89.52 7.56 -14.66
CA THR A 30 -89.87 6.15 -14.78
C THR A 30 -88.82 5.26 -14.10
N GLN A 31 -89.24 4.13 -13.55
CA GLN A 31 -88.39 3.22 -12.76
C GLN A 31 -87.12 2.78 -13.52
N LEU A 32 -87.22 2.61 -14.85
CA LEU A 32 -86.11 2.31 -15.76
C LEU A 32 -85.09 3.47 -15.88
N GLN A 33 -85.56 4.72 -15.92
CA GLN A 33 -84.69 5.90 -16.00
C GLN A 33 -83.98 6.18 -14.68
N LEU A 34 -84.63 5.90 -13.54
CA LEU A 34 -84.01 5.94 -12.21
C LEU A 34 -82.89 4.90 -12.08
N GLN A 35 -83.13 3.66 -12.55
CA GLN A 35 -82.12 2.60 -12.56
C GLN A 35 -80.93 2.92 -13.48
N ALA A 36 -81.17 3.48 -14.66
CA ALA A 36 -80.10 3.88 -15.58
C ALA A 36 -79.23 5.01 -15.01
N LYS A 37 -79.83 6.04 -14.39
CA LYS A 37 -79.10 7.11 -13.70
C LYS A 37 -78.31 6.60 -12.49
N ALA A 38 -78.86 5.66 -11.73
CA ALA A 38 -78.14 5.02 -10.63
C ALA A 38 -76.91 4.24 -11.15
N ALA A 39 -77.08 3.44 -12.20
CA ALA A 39 -75.99 2.69 -12.82
C ALA A 39 -74.88 3.58 -13.40
N ASP A 40 -75.24 4.72 -14.02
CA ASP A 40 -74.25 5.70 -14.49
C ASP A 40 -73.48 6.38 -13.35
N ARG A 41 -74.17 6.69 -12.26
CA ARG A 41 -73.56 7.26 -11.06
C ARG A 41 -72.61 6.26 -10.40
N ASP A 42 -72.99 5.00 -10.34
CA ASP A 42 -72.14 3.92 -9.82
C ASP A 42 -70.91 3.69 -10.70
N ARG A 43 -71.07 3.69 -12.03
CA ARG A 43 -69.94 3.64 -12.98
C ARG A 43 -68.99 4.83 -12.82
N ALA A 44 -69.53 6.03 -12.65
CA ALA A 44 -68.73 7.24 -12.43
C ALA A 44 -68.00 7.20 -11.08
N GLN A 45 -68.63 6.71 -10.01
CA GLN A 45 -68.00 6.52 -8.70
C GLN A 45 -66.90 5.45 -8.77
N ALA A 46 -67.15 4.31 -9.42
CA ALA A 46 -66.17 3.25 -9.59
C ALA A 46 -64.94 3.76 -10.38
N LYS A 47 -65.16 4.49 -11.47
CA LYS A 47 -64.07 5.08 -12.26
C LYS A 47 -63.28 6.12 -11.47
N LYS A 48 -63.96 6.95 -10.67
CA LYS A 48 -63.31 7.92 -9.77
C LYS A 48 -62.45 7.21 -8.72
N GLN A 49 -62.99 6.18 -8.06
CA GLN A 49 -62.26 5.40 -7.07
C GLN A 49 -61.04 4.70 -7.69
N GLN A 50 -61.18 4.14 -8.90
CA GLN A 50 -60.08 3.53 -9.62
C GLN A 50 -59.00 4.56 -9.98
N MET A 51 -59.37 5.74 -10.47
CA MET A 51 -58.40 6.81 -10.75
C MET A 51 -57.70 7.31 -9.47
N GLU A 52 -58.43 7.46 -8.36
CA GLU A 52 -57.83 7.84 -7.08
C GLU A 52 -56.90 6.76 -6.53
N ALA A 53 -57.24 5.48 -6.71
CA ALA A 53 -56.37 4.36 -6.34
C ALA A 53 -55.09 4.34 -7.18
N THR A 54 -55.21 4.51 -8.50
CA THR A 54 -54.05 4.59 -9.41
C THR A 54 -53.19 5.81 -9.11
N ALA A 55 -53.78 6.97 -8.86
CA ALA A 55 -53.03 8.19 -8.52
C ALA A 55 -52.27 8.05 -7.19
N LYS A 56 -52.88 7.41 -6.18
CA LYS A 56 -52.20 7.09 -4.91
C LYS A 56 -51.06 6.10 -5.09
N ALA A 57 -51.24 5.07 -5.91
CA ALA A 57 -50.19 4.10 -6.21
C ALA A 57 -49.00 4.77 -6.93
N LEU A 58 -49.27 5.61 -7.93
CA LEU A 58 -48.23 6.33 -8.67
C LEU A 58 -47.48 7.34 -7.78
N ALA A 59 -48.19 8.02 -6.89
CA ALA A 59 -47.58 8.95 -5.95
C ALA A 59 -46.62 8.24 -4.97
N LEU A 60 -47.01 7.06 -4.48
CA LEU A 60 -46.14 6.23 -3.63
C LEU A 60 -44.90 5.74 -4.39
N GLU A 61 -45.08 5.32 -5.64
CA GLU A 61 -43.98 4.86 -6.50
C GLU A 61 -42.98 6.00 -6.78
N ASN A 62 -43.47 7.20 -7.08
CA ASN A 62 -42.62 8.38 -7.27
C ASN A 62 -41.85 8.76 -6.00
N GLU A 63 -42.48 8.70 -4.82
CA GLU A 63 -41.77 8.92 -3.56
C GLU A 63 -40.66 7.89 -3.30
N LEU A 64 -40.87 6.63 -3.71
CA LEU A 64 -39.85 5.58 -3.60
C LEU A 64 -38.70 5.84 -4.58
N PHE A 65 -39.00 6.24 -5.81
CA PHE A 65 -37.98 6.61 -6.79
C PHE A 65 -37.18 7.83 -6.34
N ASP A 66 -37.82 8.87 -5.79
CA ASP A 66 -37.13 10.06 -5.29
C ASP A 66 -36.19 9.74 -4.12
N ARG A 67 -36.64 8.85 -3.21
CA ARG A 67 -35.76 8.33 -2.14
C ARG A 67 -34.57 7.59 -2.73
N ARG A 68 -34.79 6.75 -3.74
CA ARG A 68 -33.73 5.98 -4.37
C ARG A 68 -32.73 6.87 -5.13
N ILE A 69 -33.19 7.91 -5.81
CA ILE A 69 -32.34 8.87 -6.51
C ILE A 69 -31.46 9.61 -5.50
N LYS A 70 -32.03 10.11 -4.40
CA LYS A 70 -31.26 10.79 -3.33
C LYS A 70 -30.21 9.88 -2.70
N GLU A 71 -30.53 8.61 -2.46
CA GLU A 71 -29.55 7.62 -2.00
C GLU A 71 -28.40 7.43 -3.00
N LEU A 72 -28.72 7.31 -4.29
CA LEU A 72 -27.71 7.14 -5.35
C LEU A 72 -26.84 8.38 -5.51
N GLU A 73 -27.41 9.58 -5.46
CA GLU A 73 -26.68 10.84 -5.53
C GLU A 73 -25.74 11.02 -4.33
N ALA A 74 -26.21 10.74 -3.12
CA ALA A 74 -25.38 10.76 -1.91
C ALA A 74 -24.23 9.74 -2.01
N GLN A 75 -24.50 8.56 -2.57
CA GLN A 75 -23.48 7.55 -2.80
C GLN A 75 -22.44 7.99 -3.85
N VAL A 76 -22.86 8.62 -4.95
CA VAL A 76 -21.94 9.18 -5.96
C VAL A 76 -21.08 10.30 -5.37
N ALA A 77 -21.66 11.25 -4.63
CA ALA A 77 -20.93 12.33 -3.98
C ALA A 77 -19.92 11.80 -2.96
N PHE A 78 -20.31 10.79 -2.19
CA PHE A 78 -19.43 10.09 -1.27
C PHE A 78 -18.25 9.41 -1.99
N TRP A 79 -18.52 8.71 -3.11
CA TRP A 79 -17.47 8.10 -3.94
C TRP A 79 -16.51 9.12 -4.53
N GLN A 80 -17.02 10.27 -4.97
CA GLN A 80 -16.20 11.36 -5.47
C GLN A 80 -15.26 11.88 -4.36
N GLN A 81 -15.77 12.05 -3.14
CA GLN A 81 -14.98 12.49 -1.99
C GLN A 81 -13.89 11.47 -1.57
N GLN A 82 -14.21 10.18 -1.53
CA GLN A 82 -13.21 9.12 -1.22
C GLN A 82 -12.15 8.98 -2.33
N THR A 83 -12.56 9.09 -3.59
CA THR A 83 -11.62 9.06 -4.72
C THR A 83 -10.70 10.29 -4.70
N GLN A 84 -11.18 11.43 -4.22
CA GLN A 84 -10.37 12.62 -4.00
C GLN A 84 -9.30 12.39 -2.92
N GLN A 85 -9.66 11.77 -1.78
CA GLN A 85 -8.71 11.47 -0.70
C GLN A 85 -7.63 10.45 -1.09
N LEU A 86 -7.94 9.46 -1.93
CA LEU A 86 -6.96 8.51 -2.47
C LEU A 86 -6.09 9.10 -3.59
N ARG A 87 -6.53 10.18 -4.24
CA ARG A 87 -5.75 10.92 -5.24
C ARG A 87 -4.67 11.82 -4.62
N ASP A 88 -4.80 12.13 -3.33
CA ASP A 88 -3.87 12.98 -2.58
C ASP A 88 -2.72 12.18 -1.92
N LEU A 89 -2.68 10.86 -2.09
CA LEU A 89 -1.52 10.07 -1.66
C LEU A 89 -0.29 10.50 -2.47
N ASP A 90 0.77 10.84 -1.74
CA ASP A 90 2.05 11.22 -2.34
C ASP A 90 2.56 10.06 -3.22
N LEU A 91 2.74 10.35 -4.51
CA LEU A 91 3.16 9.35 -5.49
C LEU A 91 4.56 8.82 -5.19
N GLU A 92 5.42 9.61 -4.55
CA GLU A 92 6.75 9.15 -4.11
C GLU A 92 6.62 8.07 -3.04
N ASP A 93 5.70 8.24 -2.10
CA ASP A 93 5.41 7.27 -1.04
C ASP A 93 4.81 5.98 -1.59
N VAL A 94 3.94 6.11 -2.60
CA VAL A 94 3.35 4.98 -3.32
C VAL A 94 4.42 4.24 -4.14
N ALA A 95 5.27 4.96 -4.87
CA ALA A 95 6.37 4.39 -5.64
C ALA A 95 7.34 3.62 -4.73
N TRP A 96 7.66 4.18 -3.56
CA TRP A 96 8.51 3.53 -2.59
C TRP A 96 7.88 2.21 -2.11
N GLU A 97 6.60 2.20 -1.70
CA GLU A 97 5.87 0.99 -1.29
C GLU A 97 5.73 -0.07 -2.40
N LEU A 98 5.68 0.36 -3.66
CA LEU A 98 5.68 -0.54 -4.81
C LEU A 98 7.01 -1.28 -5.00
N GLY A 99 8.04 -0.98 -4.20
CA GLY A 99 9.36 -1.59 -4.31
C GLY A 99 10.29 -0.85 -5.28
N LEU A 100 9.93 0.37 -5.70
CA LEU A 100 10.78 1.17 -6.56
C LEU A 100 11.85 1.89 -5.73
N ASN A 101 13.04 2.02 -6.30
CA ASN A 101 14.17 2.72 -5.70
C ASN A 101 14.40 4.03 -6.43
N TYR A 102 14.50 5.12 -5.67
CA TYR A 102 14.90 6.40 -6.23
C TYR A 102 16.41 6.39 -6.50
N ASP A 103 16.79 6.43 -7.77
CA ASP A 103 18.17 6.44 -8.23
C ASP A 103 18.31 7.24 -9.53
N GLN A 104 19.37 8.04 -9.63
CA GLN A 104 19.62 8.92 -10.77
C GLN A 104 18.42 9.81 -11.12
N GLN A 105 17.80 10.41 -10.10
CA GLN A 105 16.63 11.29 -10.21
C GLN A 105 15.37 10.61 -10.79
N ARG A 106 15.26 9.28 -10.69
CA ARG A 106 14.11 8.51 -11.17
C ARG A 106 13.79 7.33 -10.26
N TRP A 107 12.54 6.92 -10.22
CA TRP A 107 12.10 5.71 -9.53
C TRP A 107 12.30 4.50 -10.44
N ARG A 108 13.06 3.50 -9.99
CA ARG A 108 13.44 2.33 -10.79
C ARG A 108 13.11 1.03 -10.05
N GLY A 109 12.58 0.06 -10.77
CA GLY A 109 12.25 -1.26 -10.22
C GLY A 109 11.26 -2.01 -11.10
N HIS A 110 11.28 -3.34 -11.05
CA HIS A 110 10.37 -4.20 -11.83
C HIS A 110 10.34 -3.92 -13.34
N GLY A 111 11.45 -3.42 -13.91
CA GLY A 111 11.53 -3.03 -15.32
C GLY A 111 11.02 -1.63 -15.64
N HIS A 112 10.56 -0.86 -14.65
CA HIS A 112 10.06 0.52 -14.82
C HIS A 112 11.14 1.57 -14.55
N ILE A 113 11.04 2.72 -15.24
CA ILE A 113 11.87 3.91 -15.02
C ILE A 113 10.93 5.13 -14.95
N ILE A 114 10.42 5.41 -13.75
CA ILE A 114 9.34 6.35 -13.52
C ILE A 114 9.88 7.72 -13.06
N ASN A 115 9.44 8.78 -13.74
CA ASN A 115 9.51 10.14 -13.24
C ASN A 115 8.18 10.53 -12.61
N ILE A 116 8.22 11.21 -11.47
CA ILE A 116 7.04 11.74 -10.79
C ILE A 116 7.10 13.27 -10.89
N ASP A 117 5.99 13.88 -11.32
CA ASP A 117 5.84 15.33 -11.46
C ASP A 117 4.49 15.74 -10.87
N GLY A 118 4.53 16.13 -9.60
CA GLY A 118 3.34 16.40 -8.80
C GLY A 118 2.36 15.21 -8.80
N PRO A 119 1.11 15.38 -9.27
CA PRO A 119 0.10 14.32 -9.27
C PRO A 119 0.23 13.35 -10.46
N LYS A 120 1.26 13.49 -11.32
CA LYS A 120 1.43 12.67 -12.53
C LYS A 120 2.72 11.86 -12.48
N PHE A 121 2.75 10.77 -13.23
CA PHE A 121 3.95 9.99 -13.45
C PHE A 121 4.12 9.65 -14.93
N TYR A 122 5.37 9.44 -15.34
CA TYR A 122 5.75 9.04 -16.69
C TYR A 122 6.76 7.90 -16.63
N ASP A 123 6.49 6.79 -17.31
CA ASP A 123 7.42 5.68 -17.42
C ASP A 123 8.25 5.78 -18.70
N PHE A 124 9.57 5.78 -18.53
CA PHE A 124 10.55 5.87 -19.60
C PHE A 124 11.23 4.53 -19.90
N ALA A 125 10.75 3.42 -19.34
CA ALA A 125 11.24 2.12 -19.71
C ALA A 125 10.96 1.85 -21.21
N PRO A 126 11.89 1.20 -21.95
CA PRO A 126 11.84 1.08 -23.41
C PRO A 126 10.51 0.56 -23.95
N ASP A 127 9.84 -0.33 -23.22
CA ASP A 127 8.61 -1.02 -23.64
C ASP A 127 7.33 -0.48 -22.96
N GLN A 128 7.42 0.54 -22.10
CA GLN A 128 6.34 0.97 -21.20
C GLN A 128 5.96 2.44 -21.32
N GLN A 129 6.37 3.15 -22.40
CA GLN A 129 6.14 4.58 -22.61
C GLN A 129 4.67 4.99 -22.46
N LYS A 130 4.25 5.24 -21.22
CA LYS A 130 2.91 5.57 -20.78
C LYS A 130 3.04 6.48 -19.57
N GLY A 131 2.15 7.46 -19.49
CA GLY A 131 2.01 8.33 -18.33
C GLY A 131 0.54 8.40 -17.93
N SER A 132 0.30 8.42 -16.62
CA SER A 132 -1.04 8.57 -16.03
C SER A 132 -0.98 9.42 -14.76
N GLY A 133 -2.10 9.60 -14.05
CA GLY A 133 -2.19 10.49 -12.90
C GLY A 133 -2.77 9.84 -11.65
N GLY A 134 -2.12 10.00 -10.51
CA GLY A 134 -2.61 9.55 -9.20
C GLY A 134 -2.15 8.15 -8.77
N ALA A 135 -2.33 7.89 -7.47
CA ALA A 135 -1.79 6.70 -6.80
C ALA A 135 -2.37 5.38 -7.33
N ILE A 136 -3.67 5.35 -7.63
CA ILE A 136 -4.33 4.15 -8.17
C ILE A 136 -3.72 3.78 -9.52
N ASP A 137 -3.56 4.75 -10.41
CA ASP A 137 -2.99 4.53 -11.74
C ASP A 137 -1.54 4.06 -11.65
N LEU A 138 -0.75 4.63 -10.73
CA LEU A 138 0.63 4.22 -10.51
C LEU A 138 0.70 2.76 -10.04
N VAL A 139 -0.17 2.36 -9.11
CA VAL A 139 -0.26 0.97 -8.63
C VAL A 139 -0.69 0.03 -9.75
N MET A 140 -1.74 0.39 -10.51
CA MET A 140 -2.19 -0.40 -11.66
C MET A 140 -1.07 -0.58 -12.68
N HIS A 141 -0.30 0.48 -12.97
CA HIS A 141 0.81 0.46 -13.92
C HIS A 141 1.96 -0.43 -13.46
N VAL A 142 2.45 -0.26 -12.23
CA VAL A 142 3.61 -1.03 -11.73
C VAL A 142 3.24 -2.48 -11.38
N ASN A 143 2.08 -2.68 -10.76
CA ASN A 143 1.63 -4.03 -10.41
C ASN A 143 0.95 -4.77 -11.57
N GLN A 144 0.64 -4.11 -12.69
CA GLN A 144 -0.11 -4.68 -13.81
C GLN A 144 -1.42 -5.30 -13.34
N CYS A 145 -2.13 -4.59 -12.47
CA CYS A 145 -3.36 -5.05 -11.82
C CYS A 145 -4.55 -4.17 -12.21
N ASN A 146 -5.76 -4.68 -11.93
CA ASN A 146 -6.98 -3.92 -12.18
C ASN A 146 -7.26 -2.89 -11.07
N PHE A 147 -8.21 -1.99 -11.31
CA PHE A 147 -8.60 -0.93 -10.36
C PHE A 147 -8.96 -1.48 -8.97
N ARG A 148 -9.72 -2.58 -8.89
CA ARG A 148 -10.15 -3.17 -7.61
C ARG A 148 -8.95 -3.64 -6.80
N GLN A 149 -8.03 -4.34 -7.45
CA GLN A 149 -6.80 -4.83 -6.85
C GLN A 149 -5.90 -3.68 -6.40
N ALA A 150 -5.81 -2.59 -7.18
CA ALA A 150 -5.04 -1.41 -6.81
C ALA A 150 -5.59 -0.69 -5.57
N VAL A 151 -6.92 -0.58 -5.45
CA VAL A 151 -7.57 -0.01 -4.26
C VAL A 151 -7.30 -0.86 -3.01
N VAL A 152 -7.40 -2.19 -3.12
CA VAL A 152 -7.07 -3.10 -2.01
C VAL A 152 -5.61 -2.97 -1.62
N TRP A 153 -4.70 -2.92 -2.59
CA TRP A 153 -3.27 -2.77 -2.35
C TRP A 153 -2.95 -1.46 -1.61
N LEU A 154 -3.53 -0.33 -2.04
CA LEU A 154 -3.35 0.95 -1.35
C LEU A 154 -3.89 0.91 0.07
N HIS A 155 -5.06 0.31 0.27
CA HIS A 155 -5.64 0.14 1.60
C HIS A 155 -4.75 -0.72 2.51
N GLU A 156 -4.16 -1.81 2.02
CA GLU A 156 -3.26 -2.64 2.82
C GLU A 156 -1.95 -1.93 3.22
N ARG A 157 -1.46 -1.00 2.39
CA ARG A 157 -0.16 -0.34 2.60
C ARG A 157 -0.28 0.95 3.41
N PHE A 158 -1.36 1.69 3.23
CA PHE A 158 -1.56 3.02 3.81
C PHE A 158 -2.73 3.06 4.80
N GLY A 159 -3.43 1.95 5.01
CA GLY A 159 -4.56 1.84 5.92
C GLY A 159 -4.12 1.90 7.38
N SER A 160 -4.54 3.01 8.03
CA SER A 160 -4.78 3.22 9.48
C SER A 160 -3.72 3.98 10.32
N ALA A 161 -3.75 5.33 10.21
CA ALA A 161 -3.36 6.22 11.32
C ALA A 161 -4.10 7.58 11.37
N GLU A 162 -4.66 8.13 10.27
CA GLU A 162 -5.31 9.46 10.33
C GLU A 162 -6.78 9.51 9.87
N VAL A 163 -7.30 8.48 9.19
CA VAL A 163 -8.66 8.54 8.59
C VAL A 163 -9.65 7.55 9.21
N GLU A 164 -9.22 6.71 10.15
CA GLU A 164 -9.97 5.47 10.43
C GLU A 164 -11.01 5.50 11.57
N ARG A 165 -11.07 6.53 12.43
CA ARG A 165 -12.05 6.50 13.55
C ARG A 165 -13.39 7.21 13.32
N ALA A 166 -13.53 8.01 12.26
CA ALA A 166 -14.80 8.68 11.96
C ALA A 166 -15.39 8.30 10.58
N ALA A 167 -14.56 7.90 9.61
CA ALA A 167 -15.03 7.56 8.26
C ALA A 167 -15.47 6.09 8.09
N ILE A 168 -15.04 5.18 8.99
CA ILE A 168 -15.38 3.75 8.91
C ILE A 168 -16.72 3.40 9.61
N ALA A 169 -17.34 4.34 10.32
CA ALA A 169 -18.62 4.08 10.97
C ALA A 169 -19.86 4.37 10.10
N HIS A 170 -19.75 4.96 8.90
CA HIS A 170 -20.94 5.36 8.12
C HIS A 170 -20.87 5.16 6.60
N VAL A 171 -20.06 4.21 6.12
CA VAL A 171 -19.85 4.04 4.67
C VAL A 171 -19.96 2.57 4.27
N LYS A 172 -21.09 2.23 3.65
CA LYS A 172 -21.33 0.91 3.06
C LYS A 172 -21.77 1.07 1.60
N ASN A 173 -21.04 0.40 0.68
CA ASN A 173 -21.58 -0.47 -0.40
C ASN A 173 -20.84 -0.54 -1.77
N ARG A 174 -19.56 -0.12 -1.96
CA ARG A 174 -18.76 -0.64 -3.13
C ARG A 174 -17.28 -0.91 -2.82
N ALA A 175 -16.53 0.03 -2.25
CA ALA A 175 -15.14 -0.23 -1.81
C ALA A 175 -15.07 -1.13 -0.58
N ALA A 176 -16.03 -1.03 0.35
CA ALA A 176 -16.12 -1.97 1.47
C ALA A 176 -16.36 -3.41 0.96
N ASP A 177 -17.21 -3.59 -0.05
CA ASP A 177 -17.44 -4.88 -0.68
C ASP A 177 -16.16 -5.37 -1.38
N ILE A 178 -15.49 -4.53 -2.19
CA ILE A 178 -14.21 -4.86 -2.83
C ILE A 178 -13.13 -5.23 -1.80
N ILE A 179 -12.94 -4.45 -0.73
CA ILE A 179 -11.94 -4.70 0.32
C ILE A 179 -12.26 -5.99 1.10
N GLN A 180 -13.54 -6.35 1.25
CA GLN A 180 -13.96 -7.57 1.93
C GLN A 180 -13.96 -8.80 1.02
N THR A 181 -14.20 -8.63 -0.29
CA THR A 181 -14.44 -9.73 -1.23
C THR A 181 -13.27 -10.03 -2.15
N GLU A 182 -12.41 -9.06 -2.47
CA GLU A 182 -11.22 -9.30 -3.28
C GLU A 182 -10.17 -10.04 -2.45
N PRO A 183 -9.60 -11.15 -2.98
CA PRO A 183 -8.55 -11.88 -2.30
C PRO A 183 -7.30 -11.01 -2.18
N ARG A 184 -6.80 -10.91 -0.95
CA ARG A 184 -5.53 -10.25 -0.64
C ARG A 184 -4.38 -11.11 -1.14
N SER A 185 -3.57 -10.58 -2.06
CA SER A 185 -2.39 -11.29 -2.56
C SER A 185 -1.38 -11.44 -1.42
N GLN A 186 -1.10 -12.67 -1.03
CA GLN A 186 0.01 -12.95 -0.11
C GLN A 186 1.35 -12.76 -0.84
N PHE A 187 2.35 -12.29 -0.12
CA PHE A 187 3.70 -12.16 -0.65
C PHE A 187 4.27 -13.57 -0.92
N ALA A 188 4.85 -13.75 -2.10
CA ALA A 188 5.61 -14.94 -2.45
C ALA A 188 7.09 -14.55 -2.60
N PRO A 189 8.00 -15.12 -1.79
CA PRO A 189 9.43 -14.87 -1.96
C PRO A 189 9.92 -15.46 -3.30
N PRO A 190 11.05 -14.94 -3.84
CA PRO A 190 11.70 -15.57 -4.98
C PRO A 190 11.99 -17.05 -4.72
N VAL A 191 11.87 -17.89 -5.74
CA VAL A 191 12.20 -19.30 -5.61
C VAL A 191 13.71 -19.46 -5.58
N GLU A 192 14.22 -20.21 -4.60
CA GLU A 192 15.64 -20.53 -4.52
C GLU A 192 16.08 -21.36 -5.73
N ASP A 193 17.15 -20.90 -6.38
CA ASP A 193 17.87 -21.61 -7.41
C ASP A 193 19.25 -22.05 -6.89
N LYS A 194 19.31 -23.32 -6.49
CA LYS A 194 20.53 -23.94 -5.96
C LYS A 194 21.68 -23.96 -6.97
N ALA A 195 21.40 -23.94 -8.28
CA ALA A 195 22.45 -23.92 -9.30
C ALA A 195 23.21 -22.60 -9.31
N ASN A 196 22.56 -21.50 -8.91
CA ASN A 196 23.17 -20.17 -8.83
C ASN A 196 23.83 -19.88 -7.47
N TRP A 197 23.61 -20.73 -6.45
CA TRP A 197 24.09 -20.47 -5.08
C TRP A 197 25.61 -20.26 -5.01
N SER A 198 26.40 -21.15 -5.63
CA SER A 198 27.87 -21.05 -5.59
C SER A 198 28.39 -19.71 -6.15
N ALA A 199 27.76 -19.17 -7.19
CA ALA A 199 28.13 -17.87 -7.75
C ALA A 199 27.77 -16.70 -6.81
N VAL A 200 26.60 -16.77 -6.17
CA VAL A 200 26.15 -15.78 -5.19
C VAL A 200 27.01 -15.83 -3.92
N GLU A 201 27.33 -17.01 -3.42
CA GLU A 201 28.23 -17.22 -2.29
C GLU A 201 29.62 -16.64 -2.59
N HIS A 202 30.18 -16.96 -3.76
CA HIS A 202 31.46 -16.39 -4.20
C HIS A 202 31.41 -14.86 -4.27
N TYR A 203 30.32 -14.26 -4.73
CA TYR A 203 30.12 -12.81 -4.71
C TYR A 203 30.17 -12.25 -3.27
N LEU A 204 29.42 -12.85 -2.34
CA LEU A 204 29.34 -12.38 -0.96
C LEU A 204 30.68 -12.55 -0.23
N THR A 205 31.40 -13.64 -0.48
CA THR A 205 32.67 -13.91 0.17
C THR A 205 33.83 -13.14 -0.44
N GLN A 206 34.02 -13.25 -1.77
CA GLN A 206 35.20 -12.70 -2.43
C GLN A 206 35.05 -11.21 -2.77
N LYS A 207 33.88 -10.77 -3.25
CA LYS A 207 33.68 -9.36 -3.63
C LYS A 207 33.20 -8.50 -2.46
N ARG A 208 32.43 -9.07 -1.53
CA ARG A 208 31.90 -8.34 -0.37
C ARG A 208 32.68 -8.59 0.92
N GLY A 209 33.64 -9.52 0.94
CA GLY A 209 34.51 -9.76 2.09
C GLY A 209 33.80 -10.37 3.31
N ILE A 210 32.59 -10.88 3.14
CA ILE A 210 31.83 -11.53 4.21
C ILE A 210 32.43 -12.93 4.43
N LEU A 211 32.65 -13.33 5.67
CA LEU A 211 33.21 -14.64 5.97
C LEU A 211 32.28 -15.78 5.49
N SER A 212 32.86 -16.85 4.96
CA SER A 212 32.10 -18.00 4.41
C SER A 212 31.14 -18.58 5.45
N ASP A 213 31.61 -18.76 6.69
CA ASP A 213 30.79 -19.31 7.78
C ASP A 213 29.57 -18.42 8.06
N CYS A 214 29.72 -17.09 7.97
CA CYS A 214 28.59 -16.18 8.13
C CYS A 214 27.60 -16.30 6.96
N VAL A 215 28.09 -16.41 5.72
CA VAL A 215 27.22 -16.62 4.55
C VAL A 215 26.47 -17.94 4.67
N GLN A 216 27.14 -19.01 5.07
CA GLN A 216 26.54 -20.33 5.24
C GLN A 216 25.47 -20.34 6.34
N ILE A 217 25.75 -19.74 7.51
CA ILE A 217 24.75 -19.62 8.59
C ILE A 217 23.50 -18.88 8.11
N LEU A 218 23.65 -17.80 7.35
CA LEU A 218 22.52 -17.05 6.81
C LEU A 218 21.76 -17.84 5.74
N HIS A 219 22.45 -18.65 4.95
CA HIS A 219 21.86 -19.56 3.95
C HIS A 219 21.07 -20.69 4.61
N ASP A 220 21.64 -21.36 5.60
CA ASP A 220 21.01 -22.46 6.35
C ASP A 220 19.74 -21.98 7.09
N GLN A 221 19.73 -20.73 7.55
CA GLN A 221 18.55 -20.10 8.15
C GLN A 221 17.49 -19.67 7.10
N GLY A 222 17.78 -19.81 5.81
CA GLY A 222 16.95 -19.34 4.71
C GLY A 222 16.79 -17.82 4.68
N LEU A 223 17.79 -17.08 5.19
CA LEU A 223 17.81 -15.61 5.20
C LEU A 223 18.45 -15.03 3.95
N VAL A 224 19.40 -15.76 3.37
CA VAL A 224 20.10 -15.38 2.14
C VAL A 224 20.13 -16.58 1.20
N TYR A 225 19.76 -16.43 -0.06
CA TYR A 225 19.88 -17.48 -1.07
C TYR A 225 20.00 -16.89 -2.48
N ALA A 226 20.16 -17.73 -3.50
CA ALA A 226 20.20 -17.31 -4.90
C ALA A 226 18.86 -17.52 -5.60
N ASP A 227 18.43 -16.61 -6.46
CA ASP A 227 17.30 -16.83 -7.38
C ASP A 227 17.76 -17.21 -8.79
N GLN A 228 16.81 -17.47 -9.68
CA GLN A 228 17.06 -17.82 -11.10
C GLN A 228 17.83 -16.73 -11.88
N GLN A 229 17.75 -15.47 -11.45
CA GLN A 229 18.46 -14.35 -12.07
C GLN A 229 19.88 -14.16 -11.50
N GLN A 230 20.32 -15.04 -10.60
CA GLN A 230 21.59 -14.94 -9.87
C GLN A 230 21.66 -13.64 -9.04
N ASN A 231 20.54 -13.27 -8.42
CA ASN A 231 20.52 -12.28 -7.36
C ASN A 231 20.85 -12.95 -6.02
N ALA A 232 21.58 -12.24 -5.15
CA ALA A 232 21.55 -12.51 -3.73
C ALA A 232 20.22 -11.99 -3.18
N VAL A 233 19.35 -12.92 -2.78
CA VAL A 233 18.05 -12.64 -2.19
C VAL A 233 18.20 -12.55 -0.69
N PHE A 234 17.86 -11.40 -0.11
CA PHE A 234 17.85 -11.17 1.33
C PHE A 234 16.41 -11.15 1.82
N VAL A 235 16.00 -12.17 2.57
CA VAL A 235 14.62 -12.33 3.03
C VAL A 235 14.28 -11.27 4.06
N MET A 236 13.23 -10.49 3.78
CA MET A 236 12.69 -9.50 4.70
C MET A 236 11.50 -10.07 5.46
N ARG A 237 11.50 -9.85 6.78
CA ARG A 237 10.47 -10.36 7.68
C ARG A 237 9.86 -9.24 8.49
N ASN A 238 8.58 -9.37 8.82
CA ASN A 238 7.98 -8.53 9.84
C ASN A 238 8.50 -8.91 11.24
N LEU A 239 8.06 -8.17 12.25
CA LEU A 239 8.49 -8.36 13.63
C LEU A 239 8.01 -9.69 14.26
N ASP A 240 7.05 -10.37 13.63
CA ASP A 240 6.55 -11.70 13.99
C ASP A 240 7.28 -12.83 13.25
N GLY A 241 8.26 -12.49 12.40
CA GLY A 241 9.05 -13.45 11.65
C GLY A 241 8.42 -13.92 10.32
N GLN A 242 7.26 -13.40 9.94
CA GLN A 242 6.62 -13.74 8.66
C GLN A 242 7.38 -13.08 7.50
N ARG A 243 7.62 -13.87 6.44
CA ARG A 243 8.29 -13.41 5.22
C ARG A 243 7.34 -12.53 4.42
N ASN A 244 7.58 -11.22 4.42
CA ASN A 244 6.71 -10.21 3.79
C ASN A 244 7.45 -9.38 2.73
N GLY A 245 8.69 -9.74 2.42
CA GLY A 245 9.48 -9.06 1.41
C GLY A 245 10.78 -9.78 1.09
N ALA A 246 11.45 -9.30 0.07
CA ALA A 246 12.83 -9.67 -0.23
C ALA A 246 13.56 -8.50 -0.88
N PHE A 247 14.79 -8.26 -0.43
CA PHE A 247 15.72 -7.35 -1.10
C PHE A 247 16.61 -8.15 -2.05
N LEU A 248 16.81 -7.64 -3.25
CA LEU A 248 17.55 -8.32 -4.32
C LEU A 248 18.82 -7.55 -4.64
N ARG A 249 19.95 -8.25 -4.67
CA ARG A 249 21.23 -7.72 -5.15
C ARG A 249 21.72 -8.52 -6.35
N GLY A 250 21.86 -7.88 -7.50
CA GLY A 250 22.42 -8.54 -8.69
C GLY A 250 23.89 -8.89 -8.48
N THR A 251 24.24 -10.15 -8.75
CA THR A 251 25.63 -10.64 -8.58
C THR A 251 26.30 -11.06 -9.88
N ARG A 252 25.52 -11.25 -10.96
CA ARG A 252 26.02 -11.62 -12.28
C ARG A 252 26.83 -10.50 -12.92
N GLY A 253 28.08 -10.78 -13.28
CA GLY A 253 28.98 -9.83 -13.95
C GLY A 253 29.85 -9.02 -12.96
N GLU A 254 30.83 -8.29 -13.50
CA GLU A 254 31.80 -7.56 -12.66
C GLU A 254 31.25 -6.25 -12.09
N ASN A 255 30.53 -5.47 -12.91
CA ASN A 255 30.06 -4.13 -12.56
C ASN A 255 28.55 -4.07 -12.31
N ASN A 256 27.95 -5.17 -11.83
CA ASN A 256 26.53 -5.21 -11.59
C ASN A 256 26.15 -4.39 -10.35
N THR A 257 25.45 -3.30 -10.60
CA THR A 257 24.98 -2.36 -9.57
C THR A 257 23.52 -2.59 -9.17
N PHE A 258 22.84 -3.56 -9.79
CA PHE A 258 21.42 -3.82 -9.55
C PHE A 258 21.11 -4.04 -8.07
N LYS A 259 20.13 -3.28 -7.59
CA LYS A 259 19.51 -3.41 -6.28
C LYS A 259 18.01 -3.19 -6.45
N GLY A 260 17.19 -4.04 -5.86
CA GLY A 260 15.75 -4.00 -6.02
C GLY A 260 15.04 -4.70 -4.89
N TYR A 261 13.72 -4.75 -4.99
CA TYR A 261 12.86 -5.52 -4.09
C TYR A 261 12.05 -6.50 -4.91
N GLU A 262 11.73 -7.66 -4.33
CA GLU A 262 10.76 -8.56 -4.95
C GLU A 262 9.37 -7.92 -4.98
N LYS A 263 8.62 -8.17 -6.05
CA LYS A 263 7.29 -7.60 -6.22
C LYS A 263 6.37 -8.02 -5.08
N GLY A 264 5.60 -7.07 -4.56
CA GLY A 264 4.71 -7.30 -3.42
C GLY A 264 5.38 -7.20 -2.04
N THR A 265 6.68 -6.90 -1.96
CA THR A 265 7.35 -6.58 -0.69
C THR A 265 6.58 -5.49 0.08
N LYS A 266 6.39 -5.69 1.40
CA LYS A 266 5.74 -4.73 2.31
C LYS A 266 6.77 -3.83 3.00
N ARG A 267 7.40 -2.90 2.28
CA ARG A 267 8.62 -2.20 2.77
C ARG A 267 8.46 -1.48 4.11
N ARG A 268 7.30 -0.86 4.39
CA ARG A 268 7.04 -0.23 5.71
C ARG A 268 7.04 -1.20 6.90
N SER A 269 6.82 -2.50 6.67
CA SER A 269 6.49 -3.46 7.74
C SER A 269 7.34 -4.74 7.72
N CYS A 270 8.42 -4.78 6.94
CA CYS A 270 9.35 -5.88 6.95
C CYS A 270 10.78 -5.42 6.69
N TRP A 271 11.74 -6.16 7.26
CA TRP A 271 13.16 -5.80 7.23
C TRP A 271 14.02 -7.04 7.08
N PHE A 272 15.19 -6.89 6.49
CA PHE A 272 16.24 -7.87 6.67
C PHE A 272 16.90 -7.62 8.02
N TYR A 273 16.90 -8.61 8.90
CA TYR A 273 17.59 -8.55 10.18
C TYR A 273 18.10 -9.91 10.62
N PHE A 274 19.08 -9.94 11.50
CA PHE A 274 19.56 -11.14 12.16
C PHE A 274 20.13 -10.77 13.54
N HIS A 275 20.33 -11.77 14.39
CA HIS A 275 20.85 -11.57 15.74
C HIS A 275 22.21 -12.25 15.88
N LEU A 276 23.12 -11.63 16.62
CA LEU A 276 24.34 -12.26 17.12
C LEU A 276 24.45 -12.00 18.63
N GLY A 277 25.18 -12.89 19.31
CA GLY A 277 25.41 -12.77 20.74
C GLY A 277 24.22 -13.13 21.61
N GLY A 278 24.48 -13.25 22.92
CA GLY A 278 23.49 -13.69 23.91
C GLY A 278 22.91 -15.07 23.64
N LYS A 279 21.88 -15.45 24.40
CA LYS A 279 21.10 -16.69 24.20
C LYS A 279 19.89 -16.43 23.31
N ALA A 280 19.35 -17.51 22.73
CA ALA A 280 18.25 -17.46 21.76
C ALA A 280 16.99 -16.72 22.24
N ASN A 281 16.73 -16.68 23.55
CA ASN A 281 15.54 -16.08 24.16
C ASN A 281 15.83 -14.82 24.99
N ASP A 282 17.07 -14.31 24.95
CA ASP A 282 17.40 -13.08 25.66
C ASP A 282 16.67 -11.89 25.02
N PHE A 283 16.38 -10.87 25.83
CA PHE A 283 15.92 -9.60 25.30
C PHE A 283 17.04 -8.94 24.48
N THR A 284 16.68 -8.27 23.40
CA THR A 284 17.65 -7.53 22.58
C THR A 284 18.16 -6.31 23.35
N SER A 285 19.44 -6.32 23.72
CA SER A 285 20.08 -5.20 24.40
C SER A 285 20.51 -4.09 23.45
N THR A 286 20.92 -4.47 22.23
CA THR A 286 21.47 -3.54 21.24
C THR A 286 20.82 -3.73 19.88
N ALA A 287 20.45 -2.64 19.22
CA ALA A 287 20.02 -2.60 17.83
C ALA A 287 20.99 -1.78 16.99
N ILE A 288 21.50 -2.38 15.92
CA ILE A 288 22.38 -1.73 14.95
C ILE A 288 21.60 -1.57 13.64
N LEU A 289 21.30 -0.33 13.28
CA LEU A 289 20.51 0.03 12.10
C LEU A 289 21.45 0.39 10.95
N CYS A 290 21.35 -0.30 9.82
CA CYS A 290 22.20 -0.10 8.64
C CYS A 290 21.35 0.20 7.40
N LYS A 291 21.90 0.86 6.37
CA LYS A 291 21.15 1.22 5.15
C LYS A 291 20.71 0.03 4.30
N SER A 292 21.44 -1.10 4.38
CA SER A 292 21.23 -2.24 3.49
C SER A 292 21.54 -3.57 4.16
N PRO A 293 21.05 -4.71 3.63
CA PRO A 293 21.40 -6.04 4.14
C PRO A 293 22.92 -6.29 4.14
N ILE A 294 23.62 -5.88 3.08
CA ILE A 294 25.08 -6.04 2.99
C ILE A 294 25.80 -5.19 4.04
N ASP A 295 25.34 -3.96 4.30
CA ASP A 295 25.92 -3.13 5.37
C ASP A 295 25.67 -3.73 6.76
N ALA A 296 24.47 -4.26 7.01
CA ALA A 296 24.14 -4.91 8.27
C ALA A 296 25.06 -6.12 8.54
N ILE A 297 25.26 -6.97 7.53
CA ILE A 297 26.20 -8.10 7.63
C ILE A 297 27.63 -7.59 7.76
N SER A 298 28.04 -6.59 6.98
CA SER A 298 29.41 -6.08 7.01
C SER A 298 29.76 -5.45 8.36
N ARG A 299 28.82 -4.72 8.97
CA ARG A 299 28.97 -4.14 10.30
C ARG A 299 29.07 -5.22 11.38
N ALA A 300 28.33 -6.32 11.27
CA ALA A 300 28.45 -7.46 12.15
C ALA A 300 29.82 -8.16 12.02
N MET A 301 30.29 -8.37 10.79
CA MET A 301 31.59 -8.99 10.52
C MET A 301 32.76 -8.14 11.01
N LEU A 302 32.69 -6.82 10.83
CA LEU A 302 33.69 -5.90 11.39
C LEU A 302 33.76 -6.01 12.92
N GLU A 303 32.62 -6.12 13.60
CA GLU A 303 32.61 -6.29 15.06
C GLU A 303 33.25 -7.60 15.48
N TYR A 304 32.85 -8.69 14.81
CA TYR A 304 33.37 -10.02 15.07
C TYR A 304 34.88 -10.07 14.88
N LEU A 305 35.40 -9.52 13.77
CA LEU A 305 36.84 -9.53 13.50
C LEU A 305 37.65 -8.65 14.46
N ILE A 306 37.10 -7.51 14.89
CA ILE A 306 37.78 -6.60 15.83
C ILE A 306 37.77 -7.17 17.26
N ARG A 307 36.65 -7.77 17.68
CA ARG A 307 36.51 -8.36 19.02
C ARG A 307 37.19 -9.73 19.12
N GLY A 308 37.21 -10.49 18.03
CA GLY A 308 37.58 -11.91 18.00
C GLY A 308 36.46 -12.86 18.41
N ASP A 309 35.25 -12.36 18.68
CA ASP A 309 34.08 -13.15 19.07
C ASP A 309 32.77 -12.39 18.77
N VAL A 310 31.64 -13.07 18.81
CA VAL A 310 30.30 -12.47 18.73
C VAL A 310 30.03 -11.52 19.90
N PRO A 311 29.04 -10.62 19.79
CA PRO A 311 28.66 -9.77 20.92
C PRO A 311 28.30 -10.57 22.19
N PRO A 312 28.68 -10.10 23.40
CA PRO A 312 28.34 -10.79 24.63
C PRO A 312 26.83 -10.73 24.90
N GLU A 313 26.20 -9.62 24.55
CA GLU A 313 24.77 -9.39 24.68
C GLU A 313 24.07 -9.55 23.34
N ARG A 314 22.80 -9.97 23.39
CA ARG A 314 21.98 -10.16 22.20
C ARG A 314 21.84 -8.85 21.43
N THR A 315 22.36 -8.85 20.21
CA THR A 315 22.42 -7.68 19.33
C THR A 315 21.70 -7.98 18.03
N VAL A 316 20.77 -7.12 17.63
CA VAL A 316 20.09 -7.20 16.33
C VAL A 316 20.79 -6.28 15.33
N TYR A 317 21.10 -6.82 14.15
CA TYR A 317 21.55 -6.04 12.99
C TYR A 317 20.39 -5.97 12.02
N MET A 318 19.96 -4.77 11.64
CA MET A 318 18.73 -4.55 10.87
C MET A 318 18.98 -3.56 9.73
N ALA A 319 18.53 -3.93 8.53
CA ALA A 319 18.54 -3.04 7.38
C ALA A 319 17.28 -2.14 7.39
N ILE A 320 17.50 -0.83 7.46
CA ILE A 320 16.51 0.25 7.35
C ILE A 320 16.93 1.09 6.14
N ASP A 321 16.21 0.95 5.04
CA ASP A 321 16.48 1.67 3.79
C ASP A 321 15.89 3.09 3.78
N ASP A 322 14.78 3.29 4.49
CA ASP A 322 14.11 4.58 4.68
C ASP A 322 13.54 4.69 6.10
N ILE A 323 13.53 5.89 6.66
CA ILE A 323 12.97 6.20 7.99
C ILE A 323 11.48 5.86 8.08
N LYS A 324 10.74 5.91 6.96
CA LYS A 324 9.33 5.50 6.87
C LYS A 324 9.11 4.04 7.32
N SER A 325 10.14 3.21 7.23
CA SER A 325 10.10 1.81 7.67
C SER A 325 10.54 1.62 9.12
N LEU A 326 10.89 2.66 9.87
CA LEU A 326 11.50 2.48 11.19
C LEU A 326 10.51 1.86 12.20
N PRO A 327 10.78 0.68 12.79
CA PRO A 327 9.87 0.03 13.75
C PRO A 327 9.97 0.66 15.15
N LEU A 328 9.55 1.92 15.25
CA LEU A 328 9.68 2.80 16.42
C LEU A 328 9.22 2.14 17.73
N GLU A 329 8.01 1.57 17.75
CA GLU A 329 7.42 0.99 18.96
C GLU A 329 8.24 -0.16 19.56
N ARG A 330 8.95 -0.93 18.72
CA ARG A 330 9.83 -2.01 19.19
C ARG A 330 11.23 -1.49 19.49
N LEU A 331 11.77 -0.60 18.65
CA LEU A 331 13.12 -0.05 18.85
C LEU A 331 13.22 0.82 20.11
N GLN A 332 12.18 1.56 20.47
CA GLN A 332 12.16 2.35 21.71
C GLN A 332 12.32 1.50 22.99
N LYS A 333 12.06 0.19 22.91
CA LYS A 333 12.25 -0.75 24.03
C LYS A 333 13.67 -1.33 24.09
N VAL A 334 14.50 -1.06 23.08
CA VAL A 334 15.89 -1.52 23.03
C VAL A 334 16.77 -0.48 23.75
N PRO A 335 17.55 -0.87 24.77
CA PRO A 335 18.37 0.07 25.55
C PRO A 335 19.39 0.84 24.71
N ASN A 336 20.10 0.15 23.81
CA ASN A 336 21.16 0.73 23.02
C ASN A 336 20.80 0.69 21.53
N ILE A 337 20.71 1.84 20.88
CA ILE A 337 20.45 1.94 19.45
C ILE A 337 21.63 2.61 18.78
N LEU A 338 22.28 1.93 17.84
CA LEU A 338 23.34 2.46 17.01
C LEU A 338 22.82 2.67 15.59
N VAL A 339 22.84 3.92 15.14
CA VAL A 339 22.47 4.30 13.77
C VAL A 339 23.73 4.32 12.92
N ALA A 340 23.87 3.29 12.08
CA ALA A 340 25.06 2.97 11.31
C ALA A 340 24.76 3.06 9.81
N PHE A 341 24.26 4.20 9.34
CA PHE A 341 23.82 4.38 7.96
C PHE A 341 24.95 4.66 6.95
N GLY A 342 26.15 5.05 7.39
CA GLY A 342 27.28 5.33 6.50
C GLY A 342 27.92 6.67 6.85
N ASN A 343 28.47 7.38 5.86
CA ASN A 343 29.17 8.65 6.09
C ASN A 343 28.90 9.74 5.04
N ASP A 344 27.94 9.53 4.14
CA ASP A 344 27.52 10.51 3.15
C ASP A 344 26.46 11.47 3.71
N LYS A 345 26.27 12.64 3.06
CA LYS A 345 25.30 13.67 3.51
C LYS A 345 23.86 13.14 3.64
N SER A 346 23.46 12.21 2.80
CA SER A 346 22.12 11.60 2.87
C SER A 346 22.01 10.64 4.06
N ALA A 347 23.09 9.91 4.37
CA ALA A 347 23.22 9.08 5.57
C ALA A 347 23.11 9.94 6.82
N ASP A 348 23.81 11.07 6.86
CA ASP A 348 23.81 11.98 7.99
C ASP A 348 22.41 12.55 8.22
N ALA A 349 21.75 13.07 7.17
CA ALA A 349 20.38 13.57 7.29
C ALA A 349 19.40 12.50 7.78
N ALA A 350 19.51 11.28 7.24
CA ALA A 350 18.66 10.18 7.67
C ALA A 350 18.93 9.76 9.13
N ALA A 351 20.20 9.72 9.54
CA ALA A 351 20.59 9.38 10.89
C ALA A 351 20.13 10.43 11.91
N GLN A 352 20.23 11.73 11.57
CA GLN A 352 19.71 12.81 12.40
C GLN A 352 18.21 12.69 12.63
N ARG A 353 17.44 12.34 11.58
CA ARG A 353 16.00 12.12 11.72
C ARG A 353 15.66 10.93 12.63
N VAL A 354 16.49 9.88 12.63
CA VAL A 354 16.35 8.77 13.59
C VAL A 354 16.61 9.26 15.03
N LEU A 355 17.61 10.12 15.25
CA LEU A 355 17.89 10.71 16.56
C LEU A 355 16.74 11.58 17.07
N GLU A 356 16.11 12.36 16.20
CA GLU A 356 14.92 13.15 16.55
C GLU A 356 13.76 12.27 17.04
N LEU A 357 13.57 11.10 16.43
CA LEU A 357 12.49 10.17 16.78
C LEU A 357 12.85 9.25 17.96
N MET A 358 14.13 8.96 18.15
CA MET A 358 14.66 8.10 19.21
C MET A 358 15.94 8.73 19.81
N PRO A 359 15.80 9.70 20.74
CA PRO A 359 16.92 10.45 21.30
C PRO A 359 17.96 9.60 22.05
N GLN A 360 17.61 8.37 22.45
CA GLN A 360 18.54 7.41 23.06
C GLN A 360 19.52 6.78 22.05
N SER A 361 19.33 7.02 20.76
CA SER A 361 20.19 6.46 19.71
C SER A 361 21.51 7.21 19.56
N GLN A 362 22.54 6.51 19.08
CA GLN A 362 23.86 7.09 18.81
C GLN A 362 24.24 6.87 17.34
N ILE A 363 24.71 7.93 16.69
CA ILE A 363 25.21 7.83 15.32
C ILE A 363 26.61 7.22 15.32
N LYS A 364 26.81 6.20 14.48
CA LYS A 364 28.13 5.63 14.20
C LYS A 364 28.39 5.67 12.71
N ASN A 365 29.32 6.53 12.29
CA ASN A 365 29.70 6.63 10.88
C ASN A 365 30.79 5.63 10.51
N SER A 366 30.73 5.15 9.27
CA SER A 366 31.81 4.36 8.68
C SER A 366 33.04 5.23 8.40
N LYS A 367 34.23 4.63 8.49
CA LYS A 367 35.50 5.27 8.12
C LYS A 367 35.73 5.26 6.60
N ALA A 368 35.05 4.37 5.89
CA ALA A 368 35.03 4.29 4.43
C ALA A 368 33.66 4.70 3.88
N SER A 369 33.48 4.70 2.55
CA SER A 369 32.23 5.12 1.88
C SER A 369 30.97 4.44 2.41
N ASP A 370 31.09 3.17 2.82
CA ASP A 370 30.05 2.42 3.51
C ASP A 370 30.69 1.34 4.42
N TRP A 371 29.86 0.54 5.11
CA TRP A 371 30.37 -0.50 6.01
C TRP A 371 30.98 -1.67 5.26
N ASN A 372 30.53 -1.96 4.04
CA ASN A 372 31.11 -3.01 3.21
C ASN A 372 32.52 -2.65 2.76
N GLN A 373 32.73 -1.41 2.31
CA GLN A 373 34.04 -0.91 1.93
C GLN A 373 34.98 -0.92 3.14
N GLN A 374 34.49 -0.54 4.33
CA GLN A 374 35.29 -0.61 5.55
C GLN A 374 35.68 -2.04 5.92
N LEU A 375 34.78 -3.03 5.72
CA LEU A 375 35.10 -4.45 5.91
C LEU A 375 36.20 -4.91 4.95
N LEU A 376 36.10 -4.53 3.67
CA LEU A 376 37.11 -4.85 2.66
C LEU A 376 38.47 -4.24 2.99
N ASP A 377 38.49 -2.97 3.41
CA ASP A 377 39.71 -2.27 3.83
C ASP A 377 40.37 -2.97 5.02
N TYR A 378 39.59 -3.31 6.03
CA TYR A 378 40.07 -4.01 7.22
C TYR A 378 40.59 -5.42 6.89
N GLY A 379 39.89 -6.18 6.05
CA GLY A 379 40.34 -7.49 5.61
C GLY A 379 41.66 -7.44 4.81
N ARG A 380 41.88 -6.38 4.01
CA ARG A 380 43.17 -6.15 3.33
C ARG A 380 44.28 -5.89 4.33
N GLN A 381 44.04 -5.06 5.34
CA GLN A 381 45.01 -4.76 6.39
C GLN A 381 45.40 -6.01 7.17
N LEU A 382 44.44 -6.83 7.58
CA LEU A 382 44.70 -8.09 8.30
C LEU A 382 45.58 -9.05 7.48
N ARG A 383 45.30 -9.21 6.18
CA ARG A 383 46.13 -10.08 5.31
C ARG A 383 47.56 -9.57 5.19
N GLN A 384 47.75 -8.25 5.08
CA GLN A 384 49.09 -7.65 5.03
C GLN A 384 49.85 -7.88 6.35
N GLN A 385 49.19 -7.70 7.50
CA GLN A 385 49.80 -7.95 8.81
C GLN A 385 50.21 -9.43 8.98
N GLN A 386 49.36 -10.36 8.59
CA GLN A 386 49.66 -11.80 8.65
C GLN A 386 50.78 -12.22 7.68
N GLN A 387 50.93 -11.54 6.54
CA GLN A 387 52.04 -11.79 5.62
C GLN A 387 53.36 -11.26 6.18
N GLN A 388 53.34 -10.06 6.78
CA GLN A 388 54.52 -9.47 7.42
C GLN A 388 54.98 -10.30 8.63
N GLN A 389 54.06 -10.78 9.46
CA GLN A 389 54.39 -11.66 10.59
C GLN A 389 55.01 -12.97 10.12
N ARG A 390 54.44 -13.61 9.09
CA ARG A 390 55.03 -14.84 8.52
C ARG A 390 56.43 -14.63 7.97
N GLN A 391 56.67 -13.51 7.27
CA GLN A 391 58.00 -13.16 6.78
C GLN A 391 59.01 -12.95 7.92
N GLN A 392 58.59 -12.32 9.02
CA GLN A 392 59.44 -12.13 10.20
C GLN A 392 59.74 -13.46 10.92
N ASP A 393 58.76 -14.36 11.05
CA ASP A 393 58.96 -15.68 11.66
C ASP A 393 59.87 -16.57 10.80
N ASP A 394 59.76 -16.49 9.47
CA ASP A 394 60.65 -17.18 8.53
C ASP A 394 62.09 -16.62 8.58
N GLU A 395 62.26 -15.30 8.74
CA GLU A 395 63.57 -14.68 8.94
C GLU A 395 64.22 -15.00 10.28
N LEU A 396 63.43 -15.19 11.35
CA LEU A 396 63.92 -15.57 12.69
C LEU A 396 64.21 -17.06 12.84
N SER A 397 63.75 -17.89 11.91
CA SER A 397 63.95 -19.35 11.90
C SER A 397 65.07 -19.82 10.97
N LEU A 398 65.68 -18.91 10.21
CA LEU A 398 66.92 -19.06 9.44
C LEU A 398 68.13 -18.63 10.29
#